data_AF-A0A0M2Y021-F1
#
_entry.id   AF-A0A0M2Y021-F1
#
_cell.length_a   1.000
_cell.length_b   1.000
_cell.length_c   1.000
_cell.angle_alpha   90.00
_cell.angle_beta   90.00
_cell.angle_gamma   90.00
#
_symmetry.space_group_name_H-M   'P 1'
#
loop_
_entity.id
_entity.type
_entity.pdbx_description
1 polymer ?
#
loop_
_entity_poly.entity_id
_entity_poly.type
_entity_poly.pdbx_seq_one_letter_code
_entity_poly.pdbx_strand_id
1 'polypeptide(L)'
;MTPAITISILVLITIYFLIRKRQQEQRFNRSVGMTVNYMFQERPGQYSGDRNVKSGVFVFKAERNDDKLKNIVIRKVRPLNTALGVNLEQILVIPFEQKDIPKADVSVRFKVVRRNARIEDLKGGRVNISGVMNFEQSRSVPFTATLPITDLYQNVTL
;
A
#
# COMPACT_ATOMS: atom_id res chain seq x y z
N MET A 1 -2.64 -23.73 36.37
CA MET A 1 -1.82 -22.55 35.99
C MET A 1 -2.47 -21.31 36.61
N THR A 2 -1.73 -20.47 37.33
CA THR A 2 -2.30 -19.29 38.01
C THR A 2 -2.63 -18.18 37.01
N PRO A 3 -3.65 -17.35 37.28
CA PRO A 3 -4.05 -16.26 36.39
C PRO A 3 -2.91 -15.24 36.12
N ALA A 4 -1.97 -15.10 37.05
CA ALA A 4 -0.79 -14.25 36.87
C ALA A 4 0.15 -14.75 35.76
N ILE A 5 0.32 -16.07 35.62
CA ILE A 5 1.16 -16.67 34.57
C ILE A 5 0.52 -16.48 33.20
N THR A 6 -0.79 -16.70 33.08
CA THR A 6 -1.50 -16.52 31.80
C THR A 6 -1.50 -15.07 31.34
N ILE A 7 -1.71 -14.10 32.24
CA ILE A 7 -1.61 -12.67 31.93
C ILE A 7 -0.19 -12.30 31.47
N SER A 8 0.84 -12.80 32.16
CA SER A 8 2.23 -12.51 31.81
C SER A 8 2.60 -13.02 30.40
N ILE A 9 2.15 -14.23 30.05
CA ILE A 9 2.34 -14.80 28.70
C ILE A 9 1.62 -13.95 27.65
N LEU A 10 0.37 -13.55 27.91
CA LEU A 10 -0.40 -12.70 26.99
C LEU A 10 0.29 -11.36 26.72
N VAL A 11 0.83 -10.73 27.77
CA VAL A 11 1.56 -9.46 27.68
C VAL A 11 2.83 -9.64 26.83
N LEU A 12 3.64 -10.66 27.11
CA LEU A 12 4.87 -10.94 26.36
C LEU A 12 4.59 -11.20 24.88
N ILE A 13 3.55 -11.99 24.57
CA ILE A 13 3.11 -12.25 23.19
C ILE A 13 2.72 -10.95 22.50
N THR A 14 1.92 -10.10 23.17
CA THR A 14 1.47 -8.82 22.61
C THR A 14 2.64 -7.88 22.31
N ILE A 15 3.58 -7.75 23.25
CA ILE A 15 4.78 -6.94 23.08
C ILE A 15 5.61 -7.46 21.90
N TYR A 16 5.84 -8.77 21.84
CA TYR A 16 6.58 -9.40 20.75
C TYR A 16 5.96 -9.10 19.38
N PHE A 17 4.64 -9.23 19.26
CA PHE A 17 3.92 -8.93 18.01
C PHE A 17 4.06 -7.45 17.62
N LEU A 18 3.98 -6.52 18.57
CA LEU A 18 4.13 -5.09 18.31
C LEU A 18 5.55 -4.73 17.82
N ILE A 19 6.58 -5.29 18.47
CA ILE A 19 7.98 -5.09 18.06
C ILE A 19 8.20 -5.62 16.65
N ARG A 20 7.73 -6.84 16.38
CA ARG A 20 7.87 -7.48 15.06
C ARG A 20 7.20 -6.65 13.96
N LYS A 21 6.00 -6.13 14.22
CA LYS A 21 5.29 -5.26 13.27
C LYS A 21 6.08 -3.99 12.96
N ARG A 22 6.58 -3.30 13.99
CA ARG A 22 7.41 -2.08 13.80
C ARG A 22 8.68 -2.37 13.02
N GLN A 23 9.36 -3.48 13.29
CA GLN A 23 10.55 -3.88 12.55
C GLN A 23 10.26 -4.13 11.06
N GLN A 24 9.11 -4.73 10.73
CA GLN A 24 8.71 -4.94 9.34
C GLN A 24 8.45 -3.61 8.61
N GLU A 25 7.73 -2.69 9.24
CA GLU A 25 7.47 -1.35 8.67
C GLU A 25 8.78 -0.57 8.48
N GLN A 26 9.68 -0.61 9.46
CA GLN A 26 10.99 0.05 9.36
C GLN A 26 11.85 -0.54 8.23
N ARG A 27 11.89 -1.88 8.09
CA ARG A 27 12.64 -2.52 6.99
C ARG A 27 12.08 -2.14 5.63
N PHE A 28 10.75 -2.09 5.50
CA PHE A 28 10.09 -1.63 4.28
C PHE A 28 10.50 -0.20 3.95
N ASN A 29 10.33 0.74 4.89
CA ASN A 29 10.65 2.16 4.67
C ASN A 29 12.14 2.44 4.40
N ARG A 30 13.03 1.57 4.89
CA ARG A 30 14.47 1.63 4.57
C ARG A 30 14.79 1.16 3.16
N SER A 31 14.03 0.19 2.64
CA SER A 31 14.31 -0.44 1.34
C SER A 31 13.62 0.29 0.19
N VAL A 32 12.47 0.91 0.45
CA VAL A 32 11.66 1.60 -0.56
C VAL A 32 10.99 2.85 0.02
N GLY A 33 11.05 3.96 -0.71
CA GLY A 33 10.15 5.09 -0.52
C GLY A 33 8.88 4.85 -1.33
N MET A 34 7.71 4.84 -0.68
CA MET A 34 6.45 4.61 -1.41
C MET A 34 5.38 5.60 -0.97
N THR A 35 4.71 6.22 -1.94
CA THR A 35 3.55 7.09 -1.73
C THR A 35 2.37 6.61 -2.56
N VAL A 36 1.17 7.07 -2.20
CA VAL A 36 -0.06 6.73 -2.91
C VAL A 36 -0.73 8.01 -3.37
N ASN A 37 -0.89 8.16 -4.67
CA ASN A 37 -1.82 9.14 -5.24
C ASN A 37 -3.13 8.43 -5.59
N TYR A 38 -4.20 9.20 -5.79
CA TYR A 38 -5.50 8.65 -6.16
C TYR A 38 -6.14 9.42 -7.31
N MET A 39 -7.01 8.76 -8.08
CA MET A 39 -7.78 9.41 -9.13
C MET A 39 -9.18 8.80 -9.18
N PHE A 40 -10.22 9.63 -9.19
CA PHE A 40 -11.57 9.16 -9.49
C PHE A 40 -11.73 8.97 -11.01
N GLN A 41 -12.23 7.82 -11.41
CA GLN A 41 -12.38 7.43 -12.81
C GLN A 41 -13.67 6.66 -13.00
N GLU A 42 -14.51 7.13 -13.92
CA GLU A 42 -15.70 6.39 -14.35
C GLU A 42 -15.33 5.35 -15.41
N ARG A 43 -14.41 5.72 -16.32
CA ARG A 43 -13.82 4.86 -17.36
C ARG A 43 -12.30 4.76 -17.19
N PRO A 44 -11.67 3.64 -17.56
CA PRO A 44 -10.23 3.48 -17.45
C PRO A 44 -9.49 4.62 -18.19
N GLY A 45 -8.50 5.23 -17.53
CA GLY A 45 -7.60 6.21 -18.15
C GLY A 45 -8.13 7.65 -18.24
N GLN A 46 -9.38 7.91 -17.84
CA GLN A 46 -9.97 9.25 -17.86
C GLN A 46 -10.28 9.73 -16.45
N TYR A 47 -9.62 10.82 -16.02
CA TYR A 47 -10.05 11.52 -14.81
C TYR A 47 -11.45 12.07 -15.03
N SER A 48 -12.39 11.72 -14.16
CA SER A 48 -13.78 12.11 -14.36
C SER A 48 -14.07 13.55 -13.90
N GLY A 49 -13.35 14.07 -12.91
CA GLY A 49 -13.68 15.36 -12.27
C GLY A 49 -15.01 15.36 -11.49
N ASP A 50 -15.90 14.41 -11.75
CA ASP A 50 -17.17 14.22 -11.05
C ASP A 50 -16.95 13.50 -9.71
N ARG A 51 -17.43 14.15 -8.65
CA ARG A 51 -17.36 13.69 -7.26
C ARG A 51 -18.39 12.60 -6.94
N ASN A 52 -19.30 12.31 -7.87
CA ASN A 52 -20.29 11.22 -7.73
C ASN A 52 -19.75 9.87 -8.23
N VAL A 53 -18.56 9.85 -8.82
CA VAL A 53 -17.97 8.63 -9.37
C VAL A 53 -17.64 7.63 -8.27
N LYS A 54 -18.15 6.41 -8.43
CA LYS A 54 -18.01 5.30 -7.46
C LYS A 54 -16.80 4.41 -7.72
N SER A 55 -15.85 4.85 -8.53
CA SER A 55 -14.63 4.11 -8.84
C SER A 55 -13.43 5.02 -9.07
N GLY A 56 -12.25 4.45 -8.95
CA GLY A 56 -11.03 5.18 -9.16
C GLY A 56 -9.82 4.27 -9.13
N VAL A 57 -8.65 4.87 -9.08
CA VAL A 57 -7.37 4.19 -9.11
C VAL A 57 -6.47 4.76 -8.02
N PHE A 58 -5.82 3.89 -7.27
CA PHE A 58 -4.65 4.24 -6.47
C PHE A 58 -3.41 4.06 -7.32
N VAL A 59 -2.56 5.08 -7.40
CA VAL A 59 -1.27 5.04 -8.07
C VAL A 59 -0.19 5.00 -6.99
N PHE A 60 0.46 3.85 -6.86
CA PHE A 60 1.59 3.64 -5.96
C PHE A 60 2.84 4.10 -6.68
N LYS A 61 3.47 5.16 -6.17
CA LYS A 61 4.75 5.66 -6.65
C LYS A 61 5.83 5.10 -5.75
N ALA A 62 6.74 4.31 -6.31
CA ALA A 62 7.77 3.63 -5.55
C ALA A 62 9.16 4.06 -6.02
N GLU A 63 10.04 4.27 -5.06
CA GLU A 63 11.44 4.64 -5.26
C GLU A 63 12.33 3.66 -4.49
N ARG A 64 13.26 3.02 -5.20
CA ARG A 64 14.22 2.08 -4.62
C ARG A 64 15.25 2.84 -3.78
N ASN A 65 15.36 2.49 -2.51
CA ASN A 65 16.37 3.02 -1.60
C ASN A 65 17.48 1.99 -1.28
N ASP A 66 17.25 0.71 -1.57
CA ASP A 66 18.22 -0.38 -1.42
C ASP A 66 18.54 -0.96 -2.80
N ASP A 67 19.79 -0.84 -3.25
CA ASP A 67 20.24 -1.32 -4.56
C ASP A 67 20.09 -2.84 -4.75
N LYS A 68 19.99 -3.60 -3.67
CA LYS A 68 19.77 -5.05 -3.73
C LYS A 68 18.30 -5.42 -3.93
N LEU A 69 17.37 -4.47 -3.82
CA LEU A 69 15.95 -4.71 -4.00
C LEU A 69 15.63 -4.86 -5.49
N LYS A 70 15.25 -6.07 -5.91
CA LYS A 70 14.88 -6.38 -7.30
C LYS A 70 13.46 -5.96 -7.63
N ASN A 71 12.52 -6.30 -6.76
CA ASN A 71 11.11 -6.00 -6.97
C ASN A 71 10.31 -6.09 -5.66
N ILE A 72 9.13 -5.48 -5.69
CA ILE A 72 8.11 -5.59 -4.65
C ILE A 72 6.88 -6.23 -5.25
N VAL A 73 6.34 -7.22 -4.55
CA VAL A 73 5.11 -7.91 -4.92
C VAL A 73 4.02 -7.54 -3.92
N ILE A 74 3.07 -6.69 -4.31
CA ILE A 74 1.92 -6.32 -3.49
C ILE A 74 0.80 -7.34 -3.71
N ARG A 75 0.40 -8.02 -2.64
CA ARG A 75 -0.62 -9.08 -2.67
C ARG A 75 -1.96 -8.62 -2.11
N LYS A 76 -1.96 -7.59 -1.27
CA LYS A 76 -3.17 -7.04 -0.66
C LYS A 76 -3.07 -5.53 -0.59
N VAL A 77 -4.16 -4.87 -0.93
CA VAL A 77 -4.35 -3.43 -0.81
C VAL A 77 -5.67 -3.21 -0.08
N ARG A 78 -5.64 -2.46 1.03
CA ARG A 78 -6.79 -2.21 1.89
C ARG A 78 -6.80 -0.75 2.31
N PRO A 79 -7.66 0.08 1.72
CA PRO A 79 -7.88 1.44 2.20
C PRO A 79 -8.40 1.39 3.64
N LEU A 80 -7.94 2.31 4.50
CA LEU A 80 -8.50 2.46 5.84
C LEU A 80 -9.91 3.05 5.81
N ASN A 81 -10.26 3.77 4.74
CA ASN A 81 -11.62 4.22 4.52
C ASN A 81 -12.52 3.03 4.15
N THR A 82 -13.38 2.63 5.09
CA THR A 82 -14.30 1.48 4.96
C THR A 82 -15.39 1.66 3.90
N ALA A 83 -15.55 2.86 3.33
CA ALA A 83 -16.40 3.08 2.17
C ALA A 83 -15.76 2.61 0.86
N LEU A 84 -14.45 2.37 0.85
CA LEU A 84 -13.69 1.91 -0.31
C LEU A 84 -13.44 0.42 -0.24
N GLY A 85 -13.69 -0.26 -1.35
CA GLY A 85 -13.24 -1.62 -1.61
C GLY A 85 -12.20 -1.61 -2.71
N VAL A 86 -11.12 -2.37 -2.51
CA VAL A 86 -10.15 -2.65 -3.57
C VAL A 86 -10.30 -4.11 -3.93
N ASN A 87 -10.57 -4.38 -5.22
CA ASN A 87 -10.48 -5.73 -5.75
C ASN A 87 -9.12 -5.84 -6.46
N LEU A 88 -8.21 -6.58 -5.87
CA LEU A 88 -6.93 -6.86 -6.47
C LEU A 88 -7.06 -8.12 -7.32
N GLU A 89 -7.51 -7.97 -8.57
CA GLU A 89 -7.71 -9.10 -9.49
C GLU A 89 -6.39 -9.77 -9.86
N GLN A 90 -5.28 -9.03 -9.81
CA GLN A 90 -3.93 -9.52 -10.14
C GLN A 90 -2.91 -9.00 -9.13
N ILE A 91 -1.93 -9.84 -8.80
CA ILE A 91 -0.78 -9.46 -7.97
C ILE A 91 -0.04 -8.31 -8.66
N LEU A 92 0.29 -7.25 -7.92
CA LEU A 92 1.10 -6.16 -8.48
C LEU A 92 2.57 -6.46 -8.27
N VAL A 93 3.34 -6.25 -9.31
CA VAL A 93 4.79 -6.33 -9.27
C VAL A 93 5.34 -4.95 -9.61
N ILE A 94 6.19 -4.42 -8.74
CA ILE A 94 6.94 -3.20 -8.94
C ILE A 94 8.39 -3.62 -9.19
N PRO A 95 8.85 -3.64 -10.45
CA PRO A 95 10.21 -4.03 -10.78
C PRO A 95 11.21 -2.89 -10.60
N PHE A 96 12.41 -3.21 -10.12
CA PHE A 96 13.55 -2.30 -9.98
C PHE A 96 14.85 -2.94 -10.51
N GLU A 97 14.74 -3.97 -11.35
CA GLU A 97 15.89 -4.79 -11.80
C GLU A 97 16.89 -4.00 -12.65
N GLN A 98 16.46 -2.91 -13.28
CA GLN A 98 17.33 -2.01 -14.00
C GLN A 98 17.83 -0.90 -13.06
N LYS A 99 19.15 -0.81 -12.86
CA LYS A 99 19.76 0.20 -11.98
C LYS A 99 19.42 1.64 -12.40
N ASP A 100 19.13 1.84 -13.69
CA ASP A 100 18.82 3.15 -14.27
C ASP A 100 17.35 3.58 -14.05
N ILE A 101 16.51 2.70 -13.50
CA ILE A 101 15.09 2.98 -13.22
C ILE A 101 14.84 2.81 -11.72
N PRO A 102 15.24 3.80 -10.89
CA PRO A 102 15.00 3.75 -9.45
C PRO A 102 13.53 3.95 -9.08
N LYS A 103 12.70 4.43 -10.02
CA LYS A 103 11.30 4.79 -9.80
C LYS A 103 10.37 3.95 -10.66
N ALA A 104 9.34 3.41 -10.04
CA ALA A 104 8.32 2.64 -10.73
C ALA A 104 6.94 2.95 -10.16
N ASP A 105 5.96 3.13 -11.05
CA ASP A 105 4.59 3.42 -10.69
C ASP A 105 3.70 2.23 -11.07
N VAL A 106 2.85 1.80 -10.14
CA VAL A 106 1.81 0.78 -10.40
C VAL A 106 0.46 1.27 -9.92
N SER A 107 -0.59 0.84 -10.60
CA SER A 107 -1.93 1.35 -10.35
C SER A 107 -2.93 0.24 -10.03
N VAL A 108 -3.87 0.52 -9.12
CA VAL A 108 -4.88 -0.43 -8.66
C VAL A 108 -6.24 0.22 -8.64
N ARG A 109 -7.23 -0.45 -9.22
CA ARG A 109 -8.61 0.02 -9.20
C ARG A 109 -9.24 -0.15 -7.82
N PHE A 110 -9.92 0.88 -7.35
CA PHE A 110 -10.84 0.81 -6.22
C PHE A 110 -12.27 1.13 -6.66
N LYS A 111 -13.24 0.68 -5.86
CA LYS A 111 -14.66 0.99 -5.99
C LYS A 111 -15.22 1.43 -4.65
N VAL A 112 -16.18 2.34 -4.67
CA VAL A 112 -16.96 2.71 -3.49
C VAL A 112 -18.00 1.61 -3.26
N VAL A 113 -17.91 0.93 -2.12
CA VAL A 113 -18.77 -0.22 -1.79
C VAL A 113 -19.96 0.16 -0.93
N ARG A 114 -19.91 1.31 -0.24
CA ARG A 114 -21.04 1.80 0.57
C ARG A 114 -21.98 2.66 -0.28
N ARG A 115 -23.26 2.27 -0.35
CA ARG A 115 -24.27 2.88 -1.23
C ARG A 115 -24.48 4.39 -1.02
N ASN A 116 -24.30 4.89 0.21
CA ASN A 116 -24.53 6.29 0.60
C ASN A 116 -23.24 7.05 0.96
N ALA A 117 -22.06 6.46 0.72
CA ALA A 117 -20.82 7.17 0.99
C ALA A 117 -20.56 8.20 -0.11
N ARG A 118 -20.48 9.47 0.27
CA ARG A 118 -19.89 10.53 -0.55
C ARG A 118 -18.43 10.65 -0.16
N ILE A 119 -17.54 10.48 -1.13
CA ILE A 119 -16.10 10.58 -0.92
C ILE A 119 -15.62 11.73 -1.78
N GLU A 120 -15.46 12.89 -1.16
CA GLU A 120 -15.07 14.10 -1.87
C GLU A 120 -13.55 14.16 -2.08
N ASP A 121 -12.79 13.74 -1.07
CA ASP A 121 -11.33 13.73 -1.08
C ASP A 121 -10.80 12.48 -0.36
N LEU A 122 -9.70 11.93 -0.88
CA LEU A 122 -8.97 10.81 -0.29
C LEU A 122 -7.61 11.24 0.29
N LYS A 123 -7.18 12.49 0.06
CA LYS A 123 -5.97 13.08 0.61
C LYS A 123 -5.97 13.01 2.14
N GLY A 124 -4.82 12.68 2.72
CA GLY A 124 -4.67 12.43 4.16
C GLY A 124 -5.26 11.10 4.62
N GLY A 125 -6.02 10.40 3.77
CA GLY A 125 -6.39 9.01 3.96
C GLY A 125 -5.17 8.09 3.95
N ARG A 126 -5.37 6.80 4.27
CA ARG A 126 -4.29 5.82 4.32
C ARG A 126 -4.69 4.51 3.66
N VAL A 127 -3.71 3.83 3.09
CA VAL A 127 -3.85 2.51 2.46
C VAL A 127 -2.87 1.54 3.11
N ASN A 128 -3.40 0.45 3.65
CA ASN A 128 -2.60 -0.66 4.11
C ASN A 128 -2.27 -1.56 2.92
N ILE A 129 -0.99 -1.84 2.73
CA ILE A 129 -0.51 -2.81 1.74
C ILE A 129 0.25 -3.92 2.42
N SER A 130 0.21 -5.13 1.85
CA SER A 130 1.07 -6.23 2.28
C SER A 130 1.47 -7.12 1.12
N GLY A 131 2.63 -7.76 1.27
CA GLY A 131 3.29 -8.42 0.16
C GLY A 131 4.65 -9.00 0.53
N VAL A 132 5.50 -9.17 -0.48
CA VAL A 132 6.90 -9.58 -0.31
C VAL A 132 7.85 -8.68 -1.08
N MET A 133 9.03 -8.41 -0.51
CA MET A 133 10.15 -7.74 -1.16
C MET A 133 11.18 -8.80 -1.58
N ASN A 134 11.65 -8.75 -2.82
CA ASN A 134 12.63 -9.70 -3.35
C ASN A 134 13.97 -9.00 -3.58
N PHE A 135 15.04 -9.63 -3.10
CA PHE A 135 16.40 -9.08 -3.17
C PHE A 135 17.30 -10.01 -4.00
N GLU A 136 18.35 -9.46 -4.62
CA GLU A 136 19.19 -10.15 -5.61
C GLU A 136 19.76 -11.49 -5.16
N GLN A 137 20.07 -11.63 -3.87
CA GLN A 137 20.72 -12.83 -3.31
C GLN A 137 20.14 -13.21 -1.95
N SER A 138 18.87 -12.91 -1.69
CA SER A 138 18.25 -13.19 -0.40
C SER A 138 16.82 -13.70 -0.55
N ARG A 139 16.36 -14.41 0.49
CA ARG A 139 14.96 -14.87 0.55
C ARG A 139 14.01 -13.67 0.54
N SER A 140 12.85 -13.87 -0.07
CA SER A 140 11.76 -12.91 -0.07
C SER A 140 11.39 -12.51 1.36
N VAL A 141 11.34 -11.20 1.62
CA VAL A 141 11.01 -10.66 2.94
C VAL A 141 9.56 -10.19 2.93
N PRO A 142 8.67 -10.74 3.78
CA PRO A 142 7.29 -10.26 3.85
C PRO A 142 7.25 -8.86 4.48
N PHE A 143 6.34 -8.04 3.99
CA PHE A 143 6.11 -6.70 4.52
C PHE A 143 4.63 -6.41 4.72
N THR A 144 4.37 -5.46 5.60
CA THR A 144 3.11 -4.74 5.72
C THR A 144 3.46 -3.27 5.92
N ALA A 145 2.79 -2.38 5.19
CA ALA A 145 3.03 -0.95 5.27
C ALA A 145 1.72 -0.18 5.23
N THR A 146 1.68 0.95 5.93
CA THR A 146 0.55 1.87 5.93
C THR A 146 0.97 3.17 5.24
N LEU A 147 0.55 3.33 3.99
CA LEU A 147 0.95 4.46 3.15
C LEU A 147 -0.07 5.59 3.23
N PRO A 148 0.36 6.86 3.33
CA PRO A 148 -0.53 7.99 3.21
C PRO A 148 -0.96 8.18 1.74
N ILE A 149 -2.20 8.62 1.56
CA ILE A 149 -2.70 9.12 0.28
C ILE A 149 -2.30 10.60 0.22
N THR A 150 -1.35 10.91 -0.66
CA THR A 150 -0.66 12.21 -0.67
C THR A 150 -1.35 13.24 -1.54
N ASP A 151 -1.80 12.85 -2.73
CA ASP A 151 -2.40 13.81 -3.65
C ASP A 151 -3.35 13.19 -4.67
N LEU A 152 -4.13 14.06 -5.29
CA LEU A 152 -4.89 13.73 -6.49
C LEU A 152 -3.90 13.52 -7.64
N TYR A 153 -3.97 12.35 -8.27
CA TYR A 153 -3.25 12.06 -9.50
C TYR A 153 -3.94 12.80 -10.64
N GLN A 154 -3.48 14.03 -10.90
CA GLN A 154 -3.73 14.72 -12.14
C GLN A 154 -2.69 14.21 -13.13
N ASN A 155 -3.11 13.71 -14.29
CA ASN A 155 -2.19 13.50 -15.40
C ASN A 155 -1.47 14.84 -15.60
N VAL A 156 -0.20 14.93 -15.21
CA VAL A 156 0.64 16.04 -15.63
C VAL A 156 0.74 15.87 -17.13
N THR A 157 0.08 16.78 -17.84
CA THR A 157 0.23 17.00 -19.27
C THR A 157 1.72 16.93 -19.60
N LEU A 158 2.09 16.01 -20.50
CA LEU A 158 3.37 16.10 -21.20
C LEU A 158 3.40 17.39 -22.02
#